data_AF-A0A4Q3V962-F1
#
_entry.id   AF-A0A4Q3V962-F1
#
_cell.length_a   1.000
_cell.length_b   1.000
_cell.length_c   1.000
_cell.angle_alpha   90.00
_cell.angle_beta   90.00
_cell.angle_gamma   90.00
#
_symmetry.space_group_name_H-M   'P 1'
#
loop_
_entity.id
_entity.type
_entity.pdbx_description
1 polymer ?
#
loop_
_entity_poly.entity_id
_entity_poly.type
_entity_poly.pdbx_seq_one_letter_code
_entity_poly.pdbx_strand_id
1 'polypeptide(L)'
;MALFSEIPIMGCRGTTGDLLSTMARTAERTNLTGPQPSSRAKPRVDKEARKADYMRAAAKAFLAKGASASMQDVADAAGAPKPVFYRIFPSRADLIDSFFQHIHDVIVQTQKGEWDGYGWALRVLYLEAKKEPEIFLVALKTFRGDPALE
;
A
#
# COMPACT_ATOMS: atom_id res chain seq x y z
N MET A 1 11.09 -31.80 -24.33
CA MET A 1 10.99 -31.29 -25.71
C MET A 1 9.64 -30.59 -25.82
N ALA A 2 9.68 -29.32 -26.20
CA ALA A 2 8.64 -28.29 -26.29
C ALA A 2 7.15 -28.67 -26.18
N LEU A 3 6.44 -28.04 -25.23
CA LEU A 3 5.02 -27.68 -25.33
C LEU A 3 4.80 -26.32 -24.64
N PHE A 4 4.99 -25.25 -25.41
CA PHE A 4 4.46 -23.91 -25.12
C PHE A 4 3.98 -23.34 -26.45
N SER A 5 2.78 -23.78 -26.84
CA SER A 5 2.04 -23.23 -27.97
C SER A 5 1.36 -21.94 -27.54
N GLU A 6 1.79 -20.84 -28.16
CA GLU A 6 0.97 -19.72 -28.64
C GLU A 6 -0.03 -19.09 -27.66
N ILE A 7 0.40 -18.02 -26.99
CA ILE A 7 -0.50 -17.00 -26.44
C ILE A 7 -0.74 -15.97 -27.56
N PRO A 8 -1.98 -15.72 -28.00
CA PRO A 8 -2.26 -14.79 -29.09
C PRO A 8 -2.04 -13.35 -28.64
N ILE A 9 -1.16 -12.65 -29.37
CA ILE A 9 -0.91 -11.22 -29.24
C ILE A 9 -2.11 -10.50 -29.88
N MET A 10 -3.09 -10.12 -29.06
CA MET A 10 -4.26 -9.36 -29.52
C MET A 10 -3.81 -7.94 -29.89
N GLY A 11 -3.86 -7.61 -31.18
CA GLY A 11 -3.46 -6.32 -31.72
C GLY A 11 -4.40 -5.18 -31.30
N CYS A 12 -3.86 -4.20 -30.59
CA CYS A 12 -4.54 -2.94 -30.31
C CYS A 12 -4.35 -1.96 -31.48
N ARG A 13 -5.40 -1.79 -32.28
CA ARG A 13 -5.58 -0.60 -33.14
C ARG A 13 -6.51 0.37 -32.40
N GLY A 14 -6.01 1.55 -32.06
CA GLY A 14 -6.81 2.64 -31.49
C GLY A 14 -6.12 3.97 -31.79
N THR A 15 -6.68 4.68 -32.75
CA THR A 15 -6.16 5.90 -33.37
C THR A 15 -6.32 7.15 -32.50
N THR A 16 -5.31 8.01 -32.61
CA THR A 16 -5.25 9.44 -32.32
C THR A 16 -6.53 10.21 -32.64
N GLY A 17 -7.00 11.04 -31.70
CA GLY A 17 -7.94 12.14 -31.96
C GLY A 17 -9.24 12.06 -31.15
N ASP A 18 -9.37 12.95 -30.16
CA ASP A 18 -10.63 13.60 -29.71
C ASP A 18 -10.58 13.96 -28.21
N LEU A 19 -9.84 15.02 -27.90
CA LEU A 19 -9.97 15.74 -26.63
C LEU A 19 -9.86 17.23 -26.90
N LEU A 20 -10.89 17.78 -27.54
CA LEU A 20 -11.22 19.21 -27.51
C LEU A 20 -12.69 19.36 -27.92
N SER A 21 -13.47 20.02 -27.06
CA SER A 21 -14.81 20.56 -27.31
C SER A 21 -16.00 19.68 -26.93
N THR A 22 -16.41 19.75 -25.65
CA THR A 22 -17.84 19.84 -25.28
C THR A 22 -18.00 20.79 -24.08
N MET A 23 -18.16 22.06 -24.43
CA MET A 23 -19.16 23.00 -23.90
C MET A 23 -19.28 23.18 -22.37
N ALA A 24 -18.77 24.33 -21.94
CA ALA A 24 -19.30 25.09 -20.83
C ALA A 24 -20.77 25.49 -21.06
N ARG A 25 -21.47 25.71 -19.93
CA ARG A 25 -22.55 26.70 -19.73
C ARG A 25 -23.99 26.16 -19.74
N THR A 26 -24.49 25.85 -18.55
CA THR A 26 -25.86 26.22 -18.13
C THR A 26 -25.81 26.62 -16.66
N ALA A 27 -26.10 27.90 -16.38
CA ALA A 27 -26.44 28.41 -15.05
C ALA A 27 -27.74 27.73 -14.57
N GLU A 28 -28.07 27.63 -13.29
CA GLU A 28 -28.78 28.72 -12.60
C GLU A 28 -29.00 28.36 -11.11
N ARG A 29 -29.10 29.41 -10.29
CA ARG A 29 -29.28 29.38 -8.84
C ARG A 29 -30.72 29.05 -8.47
N THR A 30 -30.92 28.29 -7.40
CA THR A 30 -31.86 28.63 -6.31
C THR A 30 -31.44 27.91 -5.03
N ASN A 31 -31.34 28.67 -3.94
CA ASN A 31 -30.95 28.21 -2.62
C ASN A 31 -32.11 28.51 -1.66
N LEU A 32 -32.68 27.51 -0.96
CA LEU A 32 -33.44 27.69 0.29
C LEU A 32 -33.43 26.40 1.15
N THR A 33 -32.68 26.49 2.26
CA THR A 33 -32.97 25.99 3.63
C THR A 33 -33.12 24.49 3.93
N GLY A 34 -32.21 23.96 4.78
CA GLY A 34 -32.25 22.63 5.42
C GLY A 34 -33.23 22.52 6.61
N PRO A 35 -33.27 21.41 7.38
CA PRO A 35 -32.08 20.89 8.09
C PRO A 35 -31.97 19.35 8.20
N GLN A 36 -30.74 18.82 8.12
CA GLN A 36 -30.19 17.88 9.11
C GLN A 36 -28.73 17.53 8.74
N PRO A 37 -27.77 17.65 9.67
CA PRO A 37 -26.43 17.13 9.46
C PRO A 37 -26.49 15.60 9.45
N SER A 38 -26.59 15.01 8.26
CA SER A 38 -26.17 13.62 8.09
C SER A 38 -24.74 13.53 8.62
N SER A 39 -24.56 12.68 9.63
CA SER A 39 -23.29 12.43 10.27
C SER A 39 -22.24 12.21 9.18
N ARG A 40 -21.37 13.21 9.02
CA ARG A 40 -20.27 13.20 8.06
C ARG A 40 -19.43 11.99 8.42
N ALA A 41 -19.68 10.87 7.73
CA ALA A 41 -19.02 9.61 7.97
C ALA A 41 -17.52 9.92 7.91
N LYS A 42 -16.85 9.82 9.06
CA LYS A 42 -15.43 10.13 9.17
C LYS A 42 -14.71 9.34 8.09
N PRO A 43 -13.86 9.99 7.27
CA PRO A 43 -13.23 9.34 6.12
C PRO A 43 -12.54 8.06 6.60
N ARG A 44 -12.89 6.90 6.01
CA ARG A 44 -12.23 5.61 6.30
C ARG A 44 -10.70 5.68 6.19
N VAL A 45 -10.22 6.68 5.45
CA VAL A 45 -8.83 7.13 5.29
C VAL A 45 -8.07 7.26 6.62
N ASP A 46 -8.73 7.61 7.72
CA ASP A 46 -8.02 7.94 8.96
C ASP A 46 -7.51 6.69 9.72
N LYS A 47 -8.09 5.51 9.52
CA LYS A 47 -7.65 4.28 10.23
C LYS A 47 -6.50 3.59 9.50
N GLU A 48 -6.60 3.48 8.18
CA GLU A 48 -5.59 2.82 7.34
C GLU A 48 -4.32 3.67 7.24
N ALA A 49 -4.44 4.99 7.06
CA ALA A 49 -3.29 5.89 7.04
C ALA A 49 -2.52 5.84 8.37
N ARG A 50 -3.22 5.87 9.51
CA ARG A 50 -2.59 5.70 10.83
C ARG A 50 -1.91 4.35 11.01
N LYS A 51 -2.53 3.26 10.52
CA LYS A 51 -1.90 1.94 10.53
C LYS A 51 -0.60 1.96 9.72
N ALA A 52 -0.63 2.54 8.53
CA ALA A 52 0.54 2.66 7.65
C ALA A 52 1.66 3.49 8.29
N ASP A 53 1.33 4.60 8.96
CA ASP A 53 2.32 5.42 9.66
C ASP A 53 3.00 4.67 10.82
N TYR A 54 2.22 3.91 11.61
CA TYR A 54 2.79 3.05 12.65
C TYR A 54 3.65 1.92 12.08
N MET A 55 3.25 1.32 10.95
CA MET A 55 4.06 0.33 10.25
C MET A 55 5.39 0.94 9.78
N ARG A 56 5.35 2.12 9.16
CA ARG A 56 6.55 2.80 8.68
C ARG A 56 7.52 3.10 9.82
N ALA A 57 7.01 3.58 10.95
CA ALA A 57 7.83 3.85 12.12
C ALA A 57 8.38 2.56 12.75
N ALA A 58 7.57 1.50 12.79
CA ALA A 58 8.00 0.19 13.26
C ALA A 58 9.11 -0.41 12.39
N ALA A 59 8.99 -0.31 11.06
CA ALA A 59 10.01 -0.76 10.11
C ALA A 59 11.35 -0.05 10.35
N LYS A 60 11.33 1.28 10.59
CA LYS A 60 12.53 2.04 10.95
C LYS A 60 13.14 1.57 12.27
N ALA A 61 12.31 1.28 13.27
CA ALA A 61 12.77 0.77 14.56
C ALA A 61 13.49 -0.58 14.43
N PHE A 62 12.91 -1.51 13.65
CA PHE A 62 13.54 -2.80 13.36
C PHE A 62 14.83 -2.67 12.55
N LEU A 63 14.90 -1.75 11.57
CA LEU A 63 16.12 -1.51 10.81
C LEU A 63 17.25 -0.91 11.66
N ALA A 64 16.90 -0.09 12.67
CA ALA A 64 17.88 0.52 13.56
C ALA A 64 18.35 -0.42 14.69
N LYS A 65 17.42 -1.17 15.31
CA LYS A 65 17.70 -2.05 16.46
C LYS A 65 17.99 -3.51 16.06
N GLY A 66 17.72 -3.88 14.82
CA GLY A 66 17.84 -5.26 14.33
C GLY A 66 16.60 -6.12 14.62
N ALA A 67 16.64 -7.38 14.15
CA ALA A 67 15.53 -8.33 14.27
C ALA A 67 15.12 -8.61 15.73
N SER A 68 16.05 -8.49 16.68
CA SER A 68 15.83 -8.76 18.11
C SER A 68 15.04 -7.66 18.83
N ALA A 69 14.61 -6.59 18.15
CA ALA A 69 13.84 -5.51 18.78
C ALA A 69 12.51 -6.03 19.37
N SER A 70 12.22 -5.62 20.61
CA SER A 70 10.98 -6.00 21.27
C SER A 70 9.78 -5.24 20.71
N MET A 71 8.57 -5.81 20.82
CA MET A 71 7.34 -5.11 20.45
C MET A 71 7.15 -3.78 21.20
N GLN A 72 7.62 -3.71 22.44
CA GLN A 72 7.53 -2.51 23.26
C GLN A 72 8.49 -1.41 22.74
N ASP A 73 9.72 -1.79 22.40
CA ASP A 73 10.69 -0.90 21.78
C ASP A 73 10.17 -0.29 20.47
N VAL A 74 9.47 -1.11 19.69
CA VAL A 74 8.90 -0.73 18.40
C VAL A 74 7.70 0.20 18.60
N ALA A 75 6.81 -0.09 19.55
CA ALA A 75 5.69 0.78 19.89
C ALA A 75 6.15 2.16 20.40
N ASP A 76 7.17 2.17 21.26
CA ASP A 76 7.77 3.40 21.81
C ASP A 76 8.44 4.21 20.69
N ALA A 77 9.18 3.56 19.79
CA ALA A 77 9.78 4.20 18.61
C ALA A 77 8.74 4.71 17.59
N ALA A 78 7.57 4.06 17.52
CA ALA A 78 6.47 4.46 16.65
C ALA A 78 5.68 5.68 17.17
N GLY A 79 5.92 6.10 18.42
CA GLY A 79 5.15 7.18 19.06
C GLY A 79 3.66 6.84 19.22
N ALA A 80 3.31 5.55 19.11
CA ALA A 80 1.93 5.09 19.19
C ALA A 80 1.54 4.85 20.65
N PRO A 81 0.33 5.24 21.09
CA PRO A 81 -0.17 4.84 22.40
C PRO A 81 -0.19 3.31 22.51
N LYS A 82 0.48 2.74 23.52
CA LYS A 82 0.61 1.27 23.70
C LYS A 82 -0.70 0.50 23.52
N PRO A 83 -1.83 0.91 24.15
CA PRO A 83 -3.10 0.19 23.98
C PRO A 83 -3.62 0.19 22.54
N VAL A 84 -3.33 1.25 21.77
CA VAL A 84 -3.72 1.36 20.37
C VAL A 84 -2.81 0.50 19.50
N PHE A 85 -1.49 0.54 19.75
CA PHE A 85 -0.52 -0.23 19.00
C PHE A 85 -0.78 -1.74 19.12
N TYR A 86 -0.90 -2.26 20.34
CA TYR A 86 -1.19 -3.68 20.58
C TYR A 86 -2.56 -4.13 20.08
N ARG A 87 -3.53 -3.21 19.94
CA ARG A 87 -4.83 -3.54 19.32
C ARG A 87 -4.73 -3.72 17.81
N ILE A 88 -3.81 -3.01 17.16
CA ILE A 88 -3.58 -3.11 15.72
C ILE A 88 -2.64 -4.27 15.41
N PHE A 89 -1.63 -4.49 16.26
CA PHE A 89 -0.60 -5.52 16.14
C PHE A 89 -0.51 -6.31 17.44
N PRO A 90 -1.35 -7.36 17.61
CA PRO A 90 -1.42 -8.13 18.86
C PRO A 90 -0.10 -8.86 19.18
N SER A 91 0.54 -9.42 18.15
CA SER A 91 1.80 -10.13 18.27
C SER A 91 2.88 -9.58 17.35
N ARG A 92 4.12 -10.03 17.58
CA ARG A 92 5.25 -9.76 16.69
C ARG A 92 5.03 -10.38 15.31
N ALA A 93 4.49 -11.60 15.24
CA ALA A 93 4.13 -12.25 13.99
C ALA A 93 3.12 -11.42 13.20
N ASP A 94 2.03 -10.97 13.84
CA ASP A 94 1.00 -10.13 13.18
C ASP A 94 1.57 -8.82 12.62
N LEU A 95 2.55 -8.23 13.31
CA LEU A 95 3.25 -7.04 12.82
C LEU A 95 4.10 -7.36 11.58
N ILE A 96 4.84 -8.47 11.62
CA ILE A 96 5.67 -8.92 10.49
C ILE A 96 4.78 -9.27 9.29
N ASP A 97 3.71 -10.03 9.51
CA ASP A 97 2.71 -10.37 8.50
C ASP A 97 2.08 -9.13 7.90
N SER A 98 1.82 -8.09 8.70
CA SER A 98 1.32 -6.82 8.19
C SER A 98 2.27 -6.18 7.19
N PHE A 99 3.60 -6.28 7.36
CA PHE A 99 4.56 -5.80 6.37
C PHE A 99 4.49 -6.58 5.07
N PHE A 100 4.46 -7.92 5.15
CA PHE A 100 4.37 -8.77 3.96
C PHE A 100 3.04 -8.59 3.23
N GLN A 101 1.94 -8.47 3.95
CA GLN A 101 0.62 -8.20 3.37
C GLN A 101 0.61 -6.85 2.64
N HIS A 102 1.20 -5.81 3.23
CA HIS A 102 1.31 -4.51 2.56
C HIS A 102 2.13 -4.59 1.28
N ILE A 103 3.29 -5.25 1.31
CA ILE A 103 4.12 -5.47 0.11
C ILE A 103 3.34 -6.26 -0.95
N HIS A 104 2.64 -7.32 -0.55
CA HIS A 104 1.81 -8.12 -1.43
C HIS A 104 0.71 -7.29 -2.08
N ASP A 105 -0.05 -6.52 -1.30
CA ASP A 105 -1.15 -5.69 -1.79
C ASP A 105 -0.65 -4.65 -2.78
N VAL A 106 0.50 -4.04 -2.48
CA VAL A 106 1.19 -3.10 -3.35
C VAL A 106 1.59 -3.75 -4.69
N ILE A 107 2.19 -4.95 -4.65
CA ILE A 107 2.57 -5.69 -5.87
C ILE A 107 1.31 -6.03 -6.69
N VAL A 108 0.29 -6.60 -6.06
CA VAL A 108 -0.95 -7.01 -6.73
C VAL A 108 -1.69 -5.82 -7.32
N GLN A 109 -1.77 -4.69 -6.62
CA GLN A 109 -2.40 -3.47 -7.13
C GLN A 109 -1.65 -2.93 -8.34
N THR A 110 -0.32 -2.94 -8.30
CA THR A 110 0.48 -2.44 -9.42
C THR A 110 0.47 -3.41 -10.60
N GLN A 111 0.21 -4.69 -10.34
CA GLN A 111 0.07 -5.71 -11.38
C GLN A 111 -1.21 -5.59 -12.24
N LYS A 112 -2.14 -4.70 -11.89
CA LYS A 112 -3.38 -4.46 -12.67
C LYS A 112 -3.17 -3.65 -13.96
N GLY A 113 -1.92 -3.27 -14.27
CA GLY A 113 -1.57 -2.54 -15.49
C GLY A 113 -1.34 -3.44 -16.71
N GLU A 114 -1.12 -2.81 -17.86
CA GLU A 114 -0.78 -3.49 -19.10
C GLU A 114 0.65 -4.05 -19.03
N TRP A 115 0.81 -5.34 -19.34
CA TRP A 115 2.09 -6.04 -19.25
C TRP A 115 3.05 -5.59 -20.37
N ASP A 116 4.14 -4.91 -20.00
CA ASP A 116 5.18 -4.40 -20.91
C ASP A 116 6.48 -5.25 -20.86
N GLY A 117 6.33 -6.56 -20.62
CA GLY A 117 7.44 -7.54 -20.55
C GLY A 117 8.04 -7.77 -19.15
N TYR A 118 9.09 -8.59 -19.08
CA TYR A 118 9.71 -9.03 -17.80
C TYR A 118 10.29 -7.90 -16.95
N GLY A 119 10.77 -6.82 -17.58
CA GLY A 119 11.32 -5.65 -16.88
C GLY A 119 10.26 -4.81 -16.17
N TRP A 120 8.99 -4.94 -16.56
CA TRP A 120 7.91 -4.15 -16.00
C TRP A 120 7.69 -4.43 -14.52
N ALA A 121 7.62 -5.71 -14.12
CA ALA A 121 7.45 -6.10 -12.72
C ALA A 121 8.61 -5.60 -11.84
N LEU A 122 9.84 -5.67 -12.37
CA LEU A 122 11.03 -5.20 -11.67
C LEU A 122 11.04 -3.66 -11.53
N ARG A 123 10.63 -2.94 -12.57
CA ARG A 123 10.52 -1.47 -12.55
C ARG A 123 9.44 -1.01 -11.58
N VAL A 124 8.28 -1.65 -11.61
CA VAL A 124 7.16 -1.42 -10.70
C VAL A 124 7.61 -1.62 -9.26
N LEU A 125 8.20 -2.78 -8.97
CA LEU A 125 8.70 -3.12 -7.64
C LEU A 125 9.74 -2.11 -7.17
N TYR A 126 10.68 -1.72 -8.05
CA TYR A 126 11.71 -0.75 -7.72
C TYR A 126 11.15 0.65 -7.43
N LEU A 127 10.24 1.16 -8.28
CA LEU A 127 9.64 2.47 -8.10
C LEU A 127 8.82 2.55 -6.82
N GLU A 128 8.13 1.47 -6.48
CA GLU A 128 7.29 1.41 -5.30
C GLU A 128 8.11 1.20 -4.02
N ALA A 129 9.13 0.34 -4.05
CA ALA A 129 10.10 0.22 -2.98
C ALA A 129 10.84 1.54 -2.72
N LYS A 130 11.02 2.39 -3.74
CA LYS A 130 11.62 3.72 -3.57
C LYS A 130 10.73 4.68 -2.77
N LYS A 131 9.41 4.50 -2.78
CA LYS A 131 8.49 5.34 -2.00
C LYS A 131 8.53 4.99 -0.51
N GLU A 132 8.63 3.70 -0.18
CA GLU A 132 8.64 3.21 1.19
C GLU A 132 9.79 2.22 1.44
N PRO A 133 11.05 2.67 1.35
CA PRO A 133 12.20 1.78 1.38
C PRO A 133 12.31 1.03 2.70
N GLU A 134 11.95 1.65 3.83
CA GLU A 134 11.99 1.01 5.15
C GLU A 134 11.17 -0.29 5.23
N ILE A 135 9.98 -0.34 4.65
CA ILE A 135 9.09 -1.51 4.76
C ILE A 135 9.63 -2.66 3.90
N PHE A 136 10.06 -2.36 2.67
CA PHE A 136 10.67 -3.36 1.79
C PHE A 136 12.01 -3.86 2.35
N LEU A 137 12.83 -2.96 2.89
CA LEU A 137 14.13 -3.31 3.46
C LEU A 137 13.98 -4.15 4.72
N VAL A 138 13.05 -3.83 5.63
CA VAL A 138 12.89 -4.62 6.85
C VAL A 138 12.42 -6.04 6.52
N ALA A 139 11.45 -6.16 5.61
CA ALA A 139 10.92 -7.45 5.17
C ALA A 139 11.99 -8.33 4.51
N LEU A 140 12.78 -7.77 3.59
CA LEU A 140 13.75 -8.54 2.80
C LEU A 140 15.08 -8.77 3.52
N LYS A 141 15.52 -7.83 4.36
CA LYS A 141 16.84 -7.86 5.01
C LYS A 141 16.79 -8.43 6.43
N THR A 142 15.74 -8.14 7.18
CA THR A 142 15.73 -8.34 8.65
C THR A 142 14.98 -9.61 9.04
N PHE A 143 13.87 -9.93 8.36
CA PHE A 143 13.02 -11.08 8.69
C PHE A 143 13.31 -12.35 7.88
N ARG A 144 14.44 -12.40 7.17
CA ARG A 144 14.84 -13.58 6.41
C ARG A 144 15.20 -14.71 7.38
N GLY A 145 14.27 -15.66 7.59
CA GLY A 145 14.43 -16.78 8.52
C GLY A 145 14.09 -16.45 9.98
N ASP A 146 13.17 -15.49 10.21
CA ASP A 146 12.72 -15.18 11.56
C ASP A 146 11.89 -16.34 12.16
N PRO A 147 12.20 -16.82 13.38
CA PRO A 147 11.46 -17.92 14.00
C PRO A 147 9.99 -17.58 14.31
N ALA A 148 9.59 -16.31 14.26
CA ALA A 148 8.19 -15.92 14.40
C ALA A 148 7.33 -16.21 13.15
N LEU A 149 7.94 -16.67 12.05
CA LEU A 149 7.28 -17.03 10.79
C LEU A 149 7.20 -18.55 10.54
N GLU A 150 7.67 -19.38 11.49
CA GLU A 150 7.51 -20.84 11.49
C GLU A 150 6.30 -21.29 12.31
#